data_AF-A0A7R9Q6C2-F1
#
_entry.id   AF-A0A7R9Q6C2-F1
#
_cell.length_a   1.000
_cell.length_b   1.000
_cell.length_c   1.000
_cell.angle_alpha   90.00
_cell.angle_beta   90.00
_cell.angle_gamma   90.00
#
_symmetry.space_group_name_H-M   'P 1'
#
loop_
_entity.id
_entity.type
_entity.pdbx_description
1 polymer ?
#
loop_
_entity_poly.entity_id
_entity_poly.type
_entity_poly.pdbx_seq_one_letter_code
_entity_poly.pdbx_strand_id
1 'polypeptide(L)'
;MTSLSIATVPTKPFDGQKPGTSGLRKSVQTFMQNNYSENFIQCIVNAAEDRTKLVVGGDGRYHNSHVVQTIIAICAANHVKHVIVGQNGILSTPAVSALIRKRQTNGGIILTASHNPGGPNGDFGIKFNTSNGGPAPESVTNQIYELTKSVTQYQIVKDLKVDVSKLGVQTFDVSGNQFTVEVVDPVDDYLQLMKEIFDFNAIK
;
A
#
# COMPACT_ATOMS: atom_id res chain seq x y z
N MET A 1 1.95 -16.07 -21.53
CA MET A 1 1.25 -16.00 -20.22
C MET A 1 -0.20 -15.70 -20.52
N THR A 2 -1.15 -16.36 -19.84
CA THR A 2 -2.57 -16.02 -19.98
C THR A 2 -2.80 -14.63 -19.37
N SER A 3 -3.44 -13.72 -20.10
CA SER A 3 -3.79 -12.40 -19.56
C SER A 3 -4.77 -12.56 -18.39
N LEU A 4 -4.48 -11.87 -17.29
CA LEU A 4 -5.33 -11.85 -16.11
C LEU A 4 -6.51 -10.91 -16.33
N SER A 5 -7.68 -11.28 -15.81
CA SER A 5 -8.90 -10.50 -15.96
C SER A 5 -9.16 -9.59 -14.76
N ILE A 6 -9.68 -8.40 -15.04
CA ILE A 6 -10.18 -7.47 -14.03
C ILE A 6 -11.61 -7.86 -13.66
N ALA A 7 -11.88 -8.04 -12.37
CA ALA A 7 -13.23 -8.21 -11.84
C ALA A 7 -13.71 -6.93 -11.16
N THR A 8 -14.96 -6.55 -11.43
CA THR A 8 -15.67 -5.52 -10.67
C THR A 8 -16.51 -6.18 -9.60
N VAL A 9 -16.31 -5.80 -8.34
CA VAL A 9 -17.00 -6.38 -7.19
C VAL A 9 -17.95 -5.33 -6.59
N PRO A 10 -19.26 -5.59 -6.54
CA PRO A 10 -20.21 -4.69 -5.88
C PRO A 10 -19.96 -4.69 -4.36
N THR A 11 -20.09 -3.52 -3.75
CA THR A 11 -19.87 -3.29 -2.31
C THR A 11 -20.84 -2.23 -1.80
N LYS A 12 -20.76 -1.93 -0.51
CA LYS A 12 -21.49 -0.81 0.13
C LYS A 12 -20.52 0.06 0.91
N PRO A 13 -20.80 1.36 1.07
CA PRO A 13 -20.04 2.23 1.97
C PRO A 13 -19.98 1.68 3.40
N PHE A 14 -18.89 1.98 4.10
CA PHE A 14 -18.75 1.74 5.52
C PHE A 14 -18.65 3.08 6.27
N ASP A 15 -19.46 3.24 7.31
CA ASP A 15 -19.40 4.43 8.14
C ASP A 15 -18.05 4.56 8.84
N GLY A 16 -17.52 5.79 8.86
CA GLY A 16 -16.33 6.11 9.65
C GLY A 16 -15.01 5.59 9.07
N GLN A 17 -14.92 5.29 7.77
CA GLN A 17 -13.64 5.15 7.05
C GLN A 17 -12.96 6.52 6.80
N LYS A 18 -12.93 7.37 7.83
CA LYS A 18 -12.27 8.67 7.78
C LYS A 18 -10.79 8.49 8.18
N PRO A 19 -9.82 8.67 7.25
CA PRO A 19 -8.42 8.71 7.63
C PRO A 19 -8.14 9.94 8.51
N GLY A 20 -7.40 9.74 9.59
CA GLY A 20 -6.80 10.85 10.33
C GLY A 20 -5.51 11.32 9.67
N THR A 21 -4.82 12.27 10.29
CA THR A 21 -3.50 12.77 9.87
C THR A 21 -2.44 11.66 9.75
N SER A 22 -2.66 10.52 10.41
CA SER A 22 -1.80 9.34 10.39
C SER A 22 -2.48 8.11 9.79
N GLY A 23 -3.40 8.28 8.85
CA GLY A 23 -4.12 7.21 8.15
C GLY A 23 -5.39 6.72 8.88
N LEU A 24 -6.03 5.70 8.32
CA LEU A 24 -7.17 5.02 8.93
C LEU A 24 -6.67 3.97 9.91
N ARG A 25 -7.17 3.99 11.15
CA ARG A 25 -6.88 3.00 12.19
C ARG A 25 -8.17 2.46 12.78
N LYS A 26 -8.24 1.14 12.91
CA LYS A 26 -9.34 0.37 13.50
C LYS A 26 -8.79 -0.94 14.05
N SER A 27 -9.62 -1.71 14.76
CA SER A 27 -9.23 -3.05 15.17
C SER A 27 -9.00 -3.95 13.94
N VAL A 28 -8.14 -4.95 14.09
CA VAL A 28 -7.94 -6.00 13.08
C VAL A 28 -9.28 -6.62 12.66
N GLN A 29 -10.17 -6.88 13.62
CA GLN A 29 -11.49 -7.46 13.37
C GLN A 29 -12.34 -6.61 12.42
N THR A 30 -12.20 -5.29 12.47
CA THR A 30 -12.85 -4.40 11.50
C THR A 30 -12.26 -4.55 10.11
N PHE A 31 -10.94 -4.59 9.97
CA PHE A 31 -10.29 -4.76 8.65
C PHE A 31 -10.51 -6.14 8.02
N MET A 32 -10.79 -7.15 8.84
CA MET A 32 -11.15 -8.51 8.39
C MET A 32 -12.61 -8.63 7.92
N GLN A 33 -13.44 -7.61 8.09
CA GLN A 33 -14.78 -7.61 7.51
C GLN A 33 -14.69 -7.59 5.98
N ASN A 34 -15.51 -8.40 5.31
CA ASN A 34 -15.55 -8.46 3.86
C ASN A 34 -15.69 -7.06 3.24
N ASN A 35 -14.86 -6.76 2.25
CA ASN A 35 -14.81 -5.49 1.51
C ASN A 35 -14.34 -4.26 2.31
N TYR A 36 -14.04 -4.36 3.62
CA TYR A 36 -13.65 -3.19 4.40
C TYR A 36 -12.32 -2.62 3.92
N SER A 37 -11.29 -3.48 3.82
CA SER A 37 -9.96 -3.10 3.34
C SER A 37 -10.00 -2.71 1.86
N GLU A 38 -10.71 -3.49 1.04
CA GLU A 38 -10.84 -3.31 -0.40
C GLU A 38 -11.45 -1.95 -0.75
N ASN A 39 -12.56 -1.59 -0.07
CA ASN A 39 -13.20 -0.29 -0.27
C ASN A 39 -12.23 0.85 0.02
N PHE A 40 -11.51 0.78 1.15
CA PHE A 40 -10.61 1.85 1.54
C PHE A 40 -9.40 1.97 0.60
N ILE A 41 -8.82 0.85 0.19
CA ILE A 41 -7.72 0.81 -0.79
C ILE A 41 -8.19 1.36 -2.14
N GLN A 42 -9.36 0.96 -2.63
CA GLN A 42 -9.93 1.50 -3.87
C GLN A 42 -10.11 3.02 -3.78
N CYS A 43 -10.56 3.55 -2.63
CA CYS A 43 -10.71 4.99 -2.43
C CYS A 43 -9.36 5.72 -2.40
N ILE A 44 -8.31 5.13 -1.79
CA ILE A 44 -6.94 5.67 -1.87
C ILE A 44 -6.48 5.77 -3.32
N VAL A 45 -6.63 4.68 -4.09
CA VAL A 45 -6.18 4.62 -5.48
C VAL A 45 -6.95 5.61 -6.36
N ASN A 46 -8.24 5.80 -6.12
CA ASN A 46 -9.07 6.78 -6.83
C ASN A 46 -8.74 8.23 -6.47
N ALA A 47 -8.32 8.51 -5.24
CA ALA A 47 -7.97 9.85 -4.78
C ALA A 47 -6.55 10.28 -5.20
N ALA A 48 -5.66 9.34 -5.51
CA ALA A 48 -4.31 9.66 -5.96
C ALA A 48 -4.33 10.34 -7.35
N GLU A 49 -3.81 11.57 -7.43
CA GLU A 49 -3.72 12.35 -8.68
C GLU A 49 -2.93 11.62 -9.76
N ASP A 50 -1.74 11.11 -9.39
CA ASP A 50 -0.96 10.17 -10.18
C ASP A 50 -0.72 8.91 -9.33
N ARG A 51 -0.95 7.76 -9.93
CA ARG A 51 -0.79 6.44 -9.32
C ARG A 51 0.02 5.50 -10.19
N THR A 52 0.81 6.04 -11.12
CA THR A 52 1.58 5.24 -12.08
C THR A 52 2.52 4.26 -11.38
N LYS A 53 3.20 4.71 -10.33
CA LYS A 53 4.13 3.92 -9.52
C LYS A 53 3.89 4.14 -8.03
N LEU A 54 3.67 3.07 -7.27
CA LEU A 54 3.38 3.14 -5.83
C LEU A 54 4.33 2.24 -5.02
N VAL A 55 4.67 2.67 -3.81
CA VAL A 55 5.40 1.85 -2.81
C VAL A 55 4.39 1.22 -1.85
N VAL A 56 4.58 -0.05 -1.48
CA VAL A 56 3.74 -0.77 -0.52
C VAL A 56 4.62 -1.44 0.53
N GLY A 57 4.25 -1.34 1.79
CA GLY A 57 4.90 -2.10 2.86
C GLY A 57 4.28 -1.84 4.21
N GLY A 58 4.76 -2.52 5.23
CA GLY A 58 4.23 -2.38 6.58
C GLY A 58 5.17 -2.86 7.66
N ASP A 59 4.68 -2.80 8.89
CA ASP A 59 5.43 -3.17 10.09
C ASP A 59 5.33 -4.65 10.46
N GLY A 60 4.72 -5.48 9.61
CA GLY A 60 4.63 -6.92 9.80
C GLY A 60 3.59 -7.38 10.84
N ARG A 61 2.74 -6.47 11.35
CA ARG A 61 1.66 -6.85 12.26
C ARG A 61 0.71 -7.89 11.65
N TYR A 62 -0.07 -8.54 12.50
CA TYR A 62 -1.10 -9.48 12.08
C TYR A 62 -1.99 -8.87 10.97
N HIS A 63 -2.37 -9.68 9.98
CA HIS A 63 -3.12 -9.28 8.77
C HIS A 63 -2.32 -8.51 7.70
N ASN A 64 -1.07 -8.11 7.94
CA ASN A 64 -0.24 -7.36 6.97
C ASN A 64 -0.12 -8.06 5.62
N SER A 65 0.33 -9.31 5.61
CA SER A 65 0.59 -10.06 4.37
C SER A 65 -0.65 -10.23 3.50
N HIS A 66 -1.84 -10.36 4.12
CA HIS A 66 -3.11 -10.43 3.41
C HIS A 66 -3.41 -9.10 2.72
N VAL A 67 -3.35 -7.99 3.46
CA VAL A 67 -3.68 -6.67 2.92
C VAL A 67 -2.66 -6.21 1.87
N VAL A 68 -1.38 -6.61 1.98
CA VAL A 68 -0.38 -6.36 0.91
C VAL A 68 -0.83 -6.98 -0.41
N GLN A 69 -1.30 -8.22 -0.41
CA GLN A 69 -1.79 -8.89 -1.63
C GLN A 69 -3.04 -8.19 -2.18
N THR A 70 -3.96 -7.80 -1.30
CA THR A 70 -5.15 -7.02 -1.67
C THR A 70 -4.78 -5.70 -2.33
N ILE A 71 -3.81 -4.96 -1.78
CA ILE A 71 -3.31 -3.71 -2.38
C ILE A 71 -2.76 -3.95 -3.78
N ILE A 72 -1.90 -4.96 -3.94
CA ILE A 72 -1.28 -5.29 -5.24
C ILE A 72 -2.37 -5.65 -6.27
N ALA A 73 -3.35 -6.47 -5.91
CA ALA A 73 -4.43 -6.88 -6.80
C ALA A 73 -5.37 -5.73 -7.19
N ILE A 74 -5.65 -4.80 -6.29
CA ILE A 74 -6.43 -3.59 -6.59
C ILE A 74 -5.62 -2.62 -7.45
N CYS A 75 -4.32 -2.43 -7.17
CA CYS A 75 -3.44 -1.60 -7.98
C CYS A 75 -3.39 -2.09 -9.44
N ALA A 76 -3.21 -3.40 -9.62
CA ALA A 76 -3.20 -4.05 -10.92
C ALA A 76 -4.51 -3.79 -11.70
N ALA A 77 -5.66 -3.91 -11.01
CA ALA A 77 -6.97 -3.67 -11.60
C ALA A 77 -7.24 -2.20 -11.96
N ASN A 78 -6.59 -1.27 -11.27
CA ASN A 78 -6.80 0.17 -11.39
C ASN A 78 -5.71 0.89 -12.20
N HIS A 79 -5.03 0.14 -13.07
CA HIS A 79 -4.03 0.65 -14.02
C HIS A 79 -2.81 1.34 -13.38
N VAL A 80 -2.49 1.02 -12.13
CA VAL A 80 -1.14 1.26 -11.59
C VAL A 80 -0.18 0.43 -12.45
N LYS A 81 0.93 1.02 -12.90
CA LYS A 81 1.87 0.30 -13.78
C LYS A 81 2.90 -0.49 -12.99
N HIS A 82 3.30 0.04 -11.83
CA HIS A 82 4.40 -0.51 -11.06
C HIS A 82 4.16 -0.38 -9.55
N VAL A 83 4.16 -1.51 -8.83
CA VAL A 83 4.22 -1.55 -7.37
C VAL A 83 5.62 -1.97 -6.90
N ILE A 84 6.28 -1.14 -6.09
CA ILE A 84 7.46 -1.55 -5.34
C ILE A 84 7.00 -2.03 -3.97
N VAL A 85 7.36 -3.23 -3.57
CA VAL A 85 6.99 -3.81 -2.27
C VAL A 85 8.22 -4.32 -1.54
N GLY A 86 8.33 -4.08 -0.23
CA GLY A 86 9.40 -4.69 0.55
C GLY A 86 9.22 -6.19 0.69
N GLN A 87 10.32 -6.94 0.76
CA GLN A 87 10.29 -8.38 0.96
C GLN A 87 9.40 -8.77 2.14
N ASN A 88 8.56 -9.80 1.95
CA ASN A 88 7.54 -10.25 2.90
C ASN A 88 6.49 -9.18 3.26
N GLY A 89 6.39 -8.10 2.48
CA GLY A 89 5.52 -6.96 2.77
C GLY A 89 6.04 -6.04 3.87
N ILE A 90 7.34 -6.10 4.18
CA ILE A 90 7.97 -5.35 5.27
C ILE A 90 8.66 -4.09 4.72
N LEU A 91 8.25 -2.92 5.19
CA LEU A 91 9.01 -1.66 5.05
C LEU A 91 8.68 -0.77 6.24
N SER A 92 9.71 -0.21 6.88
CA SER A 92 9.50 0.83 7.88
C SER A 92 8.92 2.09 7.23
N THR A 93 8.19 2.91 7.98
CA THR A 93 7.68 4.21 7.46
C THR A 93 8.81 5.10 6.90
N PRO A 94 9.98 5.23 7.54
CA PRO A 94 11.11 5.94 6.96
C PRO A 94 11.64 5.31 5.66
N ALA A 95 11.70 3.98 5.58
CA ALA A 95 12.15 3.29 4.36
C ALA A 95 11.18 3.52 3.20
N VAL A 96 9.86 3.50 3.44
CA VAL A 96 8.86 3.88 2.43
C VAL A 96 9.09 5.31 1.96
N SER A 97 9.26 6.26 2.87
CA SER A 97 9.51 7.67 2.52
C SER A 97 10.78 7.85 1.69
N ALA A 98 11.87 7.20 2.10
CA ALA A 98 13.14 7.20 1.38
C ALA A 98 13.00 6.61 -0.02
N LEU A 99 12.31 5.48 -0.16
CA LEU A 99 12.04 4.83 -1.45
C LEU A 99 11.21 5.69 -2.38
N ILE A 100 10.11 6.29 -1.89
CA ILE A 100 9.26 7.18 -2.68
C ILE A 100 10.10 8.29 -3.30
N ARG A 101 10.94 8.94 -2.49
CA ARG A 101 11.77 10.08 -2.91
C ARG A 101 12.90 9.65 -3.85
N LYS A 102 13.64 8.59 -3.48
CA LYS A 102 14.78 8.08 -4.26
C LYS A 102 14.35 7.53 -5.62
N ARG A 103 13.21 6.84 -5.68
CA ARG A 103 12.70 6.19 -6.90
C ARG A 103 11.64 7.02 -7.63
N GLN A 104 11.41 8.25 -7.17
CA GLN A 104 10.44 9.22 -7.71
C GLN A 104 9.08 8.58 -7.97
N THR A 105 8.56 7.83 -7.00
CA THR A 105 7.23 7.22 -7.10
C THR A 105 6.15 8.25 -6.80
N ASN A 106 4.90 7.92 -7.14
CA ASN A 106 3.77 8.83 -6.98
C ASN A 106 3.16 8.80 -5.56
N GLY A 107 3.66 7.94 -4.69
CA GLY A 107 3.22 7.79 -3.32
C GLY A 107 3.47 6.40 -2.78
N GLY A 108 2.86 6.11 -1.63
CA GLY A 108 2.91 4.77 -1.06
C GLY A 108 1.85 4.50 -0.01
N ILE A 109 1.47 3.22 0.09
CA ILE A 109 0.50 2.72 1.06
C ILE A 109 1.25 1.97 2.15
N ILE A 110 1.06 2.39 3.40
CA ILE A 110 1.81 1.89 4.54
C ILE A 110 0.87 1.19 5.52
N LEU A 111 1.15 -0.07 5.80
CA LEU A 111 0.37 -0.90 6.71
C LEU A 111 0.98 -0.84 8.12
N THR A 112 0.43 0.03 8.95
CA THR A 112 0.88 0.23 10.32
C THR A 112 -0.13 1.04 11.13
N ALA A 113 -0.35 0.63 12.38
CA ALA A 113 -1.00 1.46 13.39
C ALA A 113 0.03 2.10 14.34
N SER A 114 1.30 2.20 13.92
CA SER A 114 2.38 2.87 14.65
C SER A 114 2.61 2.23 16.02
N HIS A 115 2.37 2.96 17.11
CA HIS A 115 2.58 2.51 18.48
C HIS A 115 1.44 1.61 19.00
N ASN A 116 0.32 1.51 18.28
CA ASN A 116 -0.82 0.71 18.71
C ASN A 116 -0.48 -0.80 18.69
N PRO A 117 -0.96 -1.58 19.68
CA PRO A 117 -0.70 -3.01 19.77
C PRO A 117 -1.21 -3.77 18.54
N GLY A 118 -0.44 -4.75 18.07
CA GLY A 118 -0.85 -5.65 16.99
C GLY A 118 -1.47 -6.97 17.49
N GLY A 119 -1.67 -7.91 16.57
CA GLY A 119 -2.22 -9.24 16.85
C GLY A 119 -3.72 -9.37 16.51
N PRO A 120 -4.31 -10.57 16.57
CA PRO A 120 -5.68 -10.82 16.13
C PRO A 120 -6.76 -9.96 16.82
N ASN A 121 -6.48 -9.53 18.06
CA ASN A 121 -7.35 -8.66 18.87
C ASN A 121 -6.82 -7.22 18.99
N GLY A 122 -5.75 -6.89 18.26
CA GLY A 122 -5.12 -5.57 18.28
C GLY A 122 -5.64 -4.65 17.18
N ASP A 123 -4.83 -3.64 16.87
CA ASP A 123 -5.12 -2.61 15.89
C ASP A 123 -4.37 -2.85 14.58
N PHE A 124 -5.01 -2.41 13.49
CA PHE A 124 -4.44 -2.34 12.17
C PHE A 124 -4.62 -0.93 11.60
N GLY A 125 -3.80 -0.58 10.62
CA GLY A 125 -3.88 0.74 10.01
C GLY A 125 -3.38 0.77 8.59
N ILE A 126 -4.03 1.60 7.78
CA ILE A 126 -3.65 1.87 6.39
C ILE A 126 -3.39 3.37 6.28
N LYS A 127 -2.16 3.74 5.93
CA LYS A 127 -1.72 5.12 5.68
C LYS A 127 -1.44 5.32 4.20
N PHE A 128 -1.54 6.56 3.76
CA PHE A 128 -1.14 6.97 2.41
C PHE A 128 -0.15 8.13 2.50
N ASN A 129 0.97 7.99 1.81
CA ASN A 129 1.97 9.03 1.58
C ASN A 129 1.93 9.45 0.11
N THR A 130 2.17 10.73 -0.17
CA THR A 130 2.23 11.28 -1.53
C THR A 130 3.66 11.27 -2.09
N SER A 131 3.84 11.74 -3.32
CA SER A 131 5.11 11.74 -4.07
C SER A 131 6.29 12.45 -3.38
N ASN A 132 6.04 13.34 -2.43
CA ASN A 132 7.12 13.98 -1.65
C ASN A 132 7.71 13.06 -0.56
N GLY A 133 7.11 11.88 -0.36
CA GLY A 133 7.47 10.87 0.65
C GLY A 133 6.81 11.09 2.02
N GLY A 134 6.06 12.17 2.21
CA GLY A 134 5.36 12.51 3.45
C GLY A 134 3.89 12.05 3.46
N PRO A 135 3.20 12.17 4.62
CA PRO A 135 1.79 11.84 4.74
C PRO A 135 0.92 12.64 3.77
N ALA A 136 -0.18 12.04 3.31
CA ALA A 136 -1.16 12.73 2.49
C ALA A 136 -1.71 13.98 3.19
N PRO A 137 -1.78 15.14 2.51
CA PRO A 137 -2.34 16.36 3.07
C PRO A 137 -3.85 16.23 3.29
N GLU A 138 -4.43 17.14 4.09
CA GLU A 138 -5.86 17.09 4.43
C GLU A 138 -6.78 17.07 3.22
N SER A 139 -6.42 17.78 2.14
CA SER A 139 -7.18 17.77 0.88
C SER A 139 -7.35 16.35 0.33
N VAL A 140 -6.27 15.58 0.30
CA VAL A 140 -6.27 14.19 -0.19
C VAL A 140 -6.99 13.27 0.79
N THR A 141 -6.77 13.41 2.10
CA THR A 141 -7.46 12.57 3.09
C THR A 141 -8.96 12.82 3.13
N ASN A 142 -9.40 14.07 2.93
CA ASN A 142 -10.81 14.43 2.83
C ASN A 142 -11.41 13.88 1.53
N GLN A 143 -10.70 13.95 0.40
CA GLN A 143 -11.14 13.33 -0.85
C GLN A 143 -11.30 11.82 -0.71
N ILE A 144 -10.33 11.13 -0.10
CA ILE A 144 -10.45 9.69 0.22
C ILE A 144 -11.73 9.46 1.03
N TYR A 145 -11.96 10.24 2.09
CA TYR A 145 -13.14 10.09 2.93
C TYR A 145 -14.45 10.28 2.16
N GLU A 146 -14.58 11.29 1.31
CA GLU A 146 -15.79 11.49 0.50
C GLU A 146 -16.04 10.32 -0.47
N LEU A 147 -14.99 9.74 -1.04
CA LEU A 147 -15.10 8.53 -1.86
C LEU A 147 -15.61 7.34 -1.03
N THR A 148 -15.15 7.18 0.22
CA THR A 148 -15.60 6.06 1.07
C THR A 148 -17.10 6.08 1.36
N LYS A 149 -17.73 7.26 1.40
CA LYS A 149 -19.18 7.41 1.65
C LYS A 149 -20.05 7.01 0.46
N SER A 150 -19.48 6.99 -0.74
CA SER A 150 -20.22 6.78 -1.99
C SER A 150 -19.73 5.58 -2.79
N VAL A 151 -18.74 4.83 -2.30
CA VAL A 151 -18.22 3.63 -2.97
C VAL A 151 -19.28 2.55 -3.09
N THR A 152 -19.57 2.15 -4.33
CA THR A 152 -20.54 1.08 -4.67
C THR A 152 -19.89 -0.13 -5.30
N GLN A 153 -18.62 -0.02 -5.72
CA GLN A 153 -17.84 -1.12 -6.27
C GLN A 153 -16.34 -0.86 -6.12
N TYR A 154 -15.54 -1.92 -6.21
CA TYR A 154 -14.10 -1.86 -6.42
C TYR A 154 -13.68 -2.81 -7.54
N GLN A 155 -12.49 -2.57 -8.11
CA GLN A 155 -11.90 -3.42 -9.14
C GLN A 155 -10.71 -4.19 -8.56
N ILE A 156 -10.61 -5.48 -8.90
CA ILE A 156 -9.56 -6.37 -8.39
C ILE A 156 -9.20 -7.45 -9.42
N VAL A 157 -7.93 -7.85 -9.47
CA VAL A 157 -7.47 -9.03 -10.22
C VAL A 157 -7.41 -10.23 -9.28
N LYS A 158 -8.47 -11.05 -9.25
CA LYS A 158 -8.64 -12.15 -8.25
C LYS A 158 -7.56 -13.23 -8.35
N ASP A 159 -7.10 -13.53 -9.55
CA ASP A 159 -6.15 -14.61 -9.81
C ASP A 159 -4.70 -14.15 -9.82
N LEU A 160 -4.42 -12.89 -9.45
CA LEU A 160 -3.06 -12.37 -9.35
C LEU A 160 -2.34 -13.01 -8.16
N LYS A 161 -1.25 -13.71 -8.45
CA LYS A 161 -0.39 -14.35 -7.44
C LYS A 161 1.00 -13.73 -7.51
N VAL A 162 1.39 -13.01 -6.46
CA VAL A 162 2.71 -12.40 -6.33
C VAL A 162 3.44 -13.04 -5.16
N ASP A 163 4.61 -13.62 -5.44
CA ASP A 163 5.51 -14.12 -4.41
C ASP A 163 6.34 -12.95 -3.85
N VAL A 164 5.85 -12.32 -2.78
CA VAL A 164 6.55 -11.21 -2.12
C VAL A 164 7.71 -11.66 -1.24
N SER A 165 7.97 -12.98 -1.12
CA SER A 165 9.08 -13.50 -0.31
C SER A 165 10.42 -13.49 -1.06
N LYS A 166 10.39 -13.38 -2.38
CA LYS A 166 11.59 -13.40 -3.23
C LYS A 166 11.84 -12.04 -3.83
N LEU A 167 13.08 -11.56 -3.66
CA LEU A 167 13.55 -10.33 -4.28
C LEU A 167 13.49 -10.44 -5.82
N GLY A 168 13.25 -9.31 -6.47
CA GLY A 168 13.27 -9.19 -7.92
C GLY A 168 11.95 -8.72 -8.54
N VAL A 169 11.89 -8.75 -9.86
CA VAL A 169 10.81 -8.18 -10.65
C VAL A 169 9.88 -9.29 -11.17
N GLN A 170 8.58 -9.11 -10.97
CA GLN A 170 7.51 -9.96 -11.49
C GLN A 170 6.62 -9.11 -12.40
N THR A 171 6.38 -9.59 -13.63
CA THR A 171 5.57 -8.87 -14.62
C THR A 171 4.35 -9.68 -15.01
N PHE A 172 3.21 -9.01 -15.13
CA PHE A 172 1.91 -9.60 -15.41
C PHE A 172 1.24 -8.86 -16.57
N ASP A 173 0.50 -9.59 -17.40
CA ASP A 173 -0.45 -9.02 -18.35
C ASP A 173 -1.82 -8.99 -17.66
N VAL A 174 -2.39 -7.80 -17.50
CA VAL A 174 -3.70 -7.56 -16.90
C VAL A 174 -4.58 -6.85 -17.92
N SER A 175 -5.52 -7.60 -18.52
CA SER A 175 -6.40 -7.11 -19.58
C SER A 175 -5.66 -6.38 -20.71
N GLY A 176 -4.52 -6.93 -21.16
CA GLY A 176 -3.68 -6.36 -22.23
C GLY A 176 -2.72 -5.26 -21.79
N ASN A 177 -2.68 -4.91 -20.49
CA ASN A 177 -1.75 -3.92 -19.94
C ASN A 177 -0.67 -4.60 -19.10
N GLN A 178 0.58 -4.14 -19.23
CA GLN A 178 1.67 -4.62 -18.40
C GLN A 178 1.58 -4.04 -16.98
N PHE A 179 1.58 -4.91 -15.97
CA PHE A 179 1.68 -4.58 -14.55
C PHE A 179 2.95 -5.18 -13.97
N THR A 180 3.72 -4.39 -13.23
CA THR A 180 5.00 -4.83 -12.64
C THR A 180 4.94 -4.77 -11.12
N VAL A 181 5.44 -5.81 -10.46
CA VAL A 181 5.74 -5.82 -9.04
C VAL A 181 7.23 -6.04 -8.82
N GLU A 182 7.89 -5.10 -8.17
CA GLU A 182 9.30 -5.17 -7.80
C GLU A 182 9.40 -5.41 -6.29
N VAL A 183 9.91 -6.57 -5.90
CA VAL A 183 10.17 -6.93 -4.51
C VAL A 183 11.59 -6.50 -4.15
N VAL A 184 11.72 -5.57 -3.21
CA VAL A 184 13.00 -4.97 -2.80
C VAL A 184 13.41 -5.40 -1.40
N ASP A 185 14.72 -5.37 -1.14
CA ASP A 185 15.23 -5.54 0.22
C ASP A 185 14.68 -4.42 1.12
N PRO A 186 14.18 -4.76 2.33
CA PRO A 186 13.51 -3.78 3.20
C PRO A 186 14.46 -2.75 3.82
N VAL A 187 15.77 -2.93 3.72
CA VAL A 187 16.81 -2.14 4.39
C VAL A 187 17.71 -1.42 3.39
N ASP A 188 18.06 -2.03 2.26
CA ASP A 188 19.12 -1.54 1.36
C ASP A 188 19.01 -0.05 1.01
N ASP A 189 17.88 0.38 0.43
CA ASP A 189 17.72 1.76 -0.03
C ASP A 189 17.73 2.77 1.15
N TYR A 190 17.21 2.36 2.31
CA TYR A 190 17.25 3.19 3.52
C TYR A 190 18.65 3.25 4.15
N LEU A 191 19.37 2.13 4.16
CA LEU A 191 20.75 2.05 4.64
C LEU A 191 21.68 2.94 3.82
N GLN A 192 21.52 2.98 2.50
CA GLN A 192 22.30 3.88 1.66
C GLN A 192 22.05 5.35 2.03
N LEU A 193 20.79 5.74 2.24
CA LEU A 193 20.46 7.09 2.72
C LEU A 193 21.10 7.38 4.09
N MET A 194 21.10 6.43 5.02
CA MET A 194 21.74 6.63 6.33
C MET A 194 23.26 6.83 6.20
N LYS A 195 23.92 6.11 5.29
CA LYS A 195 25.37 6.27 5.02
C LYS A 195 25.73 7.61 4.37
N GLU A 196 24.79 8.25 3.69
CA GLU A 196 24.97 9.61 3.16
C GLU A 196 24.84 10.68 4.26
N ILE A 197 24.09 10.40 5.33
CA ILE A 197 23.78 11.35 6.41
C ILE A 197 24.79 11.24 7.57
N PHE A 198 25.21 10.02 7.91
CA PHE A 198 26.04 9.75 9.08
C PHE A 198 27.40 9.17 8.71
N ASP A 199 28.42 9.46 9.53
CA ASP A 199 29.72 8.77 9.45
C ASP A 199 29.61 7.40 10.13
N PHE A 200 29.43 6.36 9.31
CA PHE A 200 29.32 4.99 9.79
C PHE A 200 30.63 4.45 10.40
N ASN A 201 31.80 4.99 10.03
CA ASN A 201 33.07 4.55 10.62
C ASN A 201 33.25 5.06 12.05
N ALA A 202 32.58 6.16 12.41
CA ALA A 202 32.63 6.74 13.75
C ALA A 202 31.67 6.05 14.74
N ILE A 203 30.66 5.31 14.26
CA ILE A 203 29.68 4.59 15.09
C ILE A 203 30.33 3.29 15.62
N LYS A 204 30.41 3.14 16.94
CA LYS A 204 30.98 1.97 17.64
C LYS A 204 29.91 1.05 18.19
#